data_AF-A0A7X3UK78-F1
#
_entry.id   AF-A0A7X3UK78-F1
#
_cell.length_a   1.000
_cell.length_b   1.000
_cell.length_c   1.000
_cell.angle_alpha   90.00
_cell.angle_beta   90.00
_cell.angle_gamma   90.00
#
_symmetry.space_group_name_H-M   'P 1'
#
loop_
_entity.id
_entity.type
_entity.pdbx_description
1 polymer ?
#
loop_
_entity_poly.entity_id
_entity_poly.type
_entity_poly.pdbx_seq_one_letter_code
_entity_poly.pdbx_strand_id
1 'polypeptide(L)'
;MFHRKMIFMFGGIVAYYAILYAIAIWRPGEGLSVEQALHVLVEVPGTVLAIYLTMDLVSGERDNDTLEILFSTAVSHYATWAVRIVSISAALFITLMAMSTISYYFFAEFPYLLGGLNACIPAFFMVGATFLFSVLFRSGNAAGMLAVGLLIAILLSTEIFEETSYYLFLKPFDPPSDLDASLWINRVVLNRAGIAILGILFIFLALRRMIEREKLL
;
A
#
# COMPACT_ATOMS: atom_id res chain seq x y z
N MET A 1 -13.64 -15.11 -10.06
CA MET A 1 -13.54 -13.63 -9.96
C MET A 1 -12.11 -13.13 -9.72
N PHE A 2 -11.31 -13.75 -8.84
CA PHE A 2 -9.91 -13.37 -8.56
C PHE A 2 -8.98 -13.36 -9.79
N HIS A 3 -9.12 -14.35 -10.68
CA HIS A 3 -8.21 -14.55 -11.83
C HIS A 3 -8.15 -13.35 -12.79
N ARG A 4 -9.30 -12.80 -13.21
CA ARG A 4 -9.33 -11.66 -14.16
C ARG A 4 -8.71 -10.40 -13.55
N LYS A 5 -8.98 -10.15 -12.27
CA LYS A 5 -8.45 -8.98 -11.54
C LYS A 5 -6.94 -9.11 -11.30
N MET A 6 -6.45 -10.31 -11.00
CA MET A 6 -5.01 -10.57 -10.93
C MET A 6 -4.31 -10.39 -12.27
N ILE A 7 -4.94 -10.75 -13.39
CA ILE A 7 -4.38 -10.50 -14.74
C ILE A 7 -4.26 -8.99 -15.00
N PHE A 8 -5.28 -8.20 -14.66
CA PHE A 8 -5.21 -6.74 -14.80
C PHE A 8 -4.14 -6.12 -13.91
N MET A 9 -4.03 -6.58 -12.67
CA MET A 9 -2.96 -6.17 -11.75
C MET A 9 -1.57 -6.46 -12.34
N PHE A 10 -1.35 -7.70 -12.76
CA PHE A 10 -0.07 -8.13 -13.34
C PHE A 10 0.24 -7.36 -14.63
N GLY A 11 -0.76 -7.19 -15.51
CA GLY A 11 -0.64 -6.39 -16.72
C GLY A 11 -0.29 -4.92 -16.44
N GLY A 12 -0.88 -4.33 -15.41
CA GLY A 12 -0.55 -2.98 -14.96
C GLY A 12 0.89 -2.85 -14.47
N ILE A 13 1.37 -3.81 -13.67
CA ILE A 13 2.76 -3.85 -13.19
C ILE A 13 3.74 -4.02 -14.37
N VAL A 14 3.43 -4.94 -15.29
CA VAL A 14 4.26 -5.17 -16.49
C VAL A 14 4.30 -3.92 -17.36
N ALA A 15 3.16 -3.26 -17.59
CA ALA A 15 3.10 -2.02 -18.35
C ALA A 15 3.89 -0.89 -17.67
N TYR A 16 3.78 -0.78 -16.35
CA TYR A 16 4.54 0.20 -15.57
C TYR A 16 6.05 0.00 -15.72
N TYR A 17 6.55 -1.21 -15.50
CA TYR A 17 7.97 -1.50 -15.69
C TYR A 17 8.42 -1.37 -17.14
N ALA A 18 7.59 -1.75 -18.12
CA ALA A 18 7.91 -1.59 -19.54
C ALA A 18 8.07 -0.11 -19.92
N ILE A 19 7.21 0.78 -19.40
CA ILE A 19 7.33 2.23 -19.60
C ILE A 19 8.62 2.74 -18.97
N LEU A 20 8.91 2.37 -17.72
CA LEU A 20 10.14 2.79 -17.04
C LEU A 20 11.40 2.29 -17.75
N TYR A 21 11.39 1.06 -18.21
CA TYR A 21 12.49 0.47 -18.97
C TYR A 21 12.68 1.18 -20.31
N ALA A 22 11.59 1.51 -21.01
CA ALA A 22 11.64 2.32 -22.22
C ALA A 22 12.24 3.71 -21.94
N ILE A 23 11.83 4.39 -20.87
CA ILE A 23 12.40 5.69 -20.47
C ILE A 23 13.90 5.55 -20.19
N ALA A 24 14.32 4.51 -19.47
CA ALA A 24 15.73 4.25 -19.14
C ALA A 24 16.61 4.06 -20.38
N ILE A 25 16.11 3.41 -21.44
CA ILE A 25 16.83 3.27 -22.72
C ILE A 25 16.98 4.62 -23.42
N TRP A 26 15.95 5.46 -23.40
CA TRP A 26 15.95 6.76 -24.10
C TRP A 26 16.74 7.83 -23.36
N ARG A 27 16.91 7.71 -22.04
CA ARG A 27 17.70 8.63 -21.20
C ARG A 27 18.74 7.89 -20.35
N PRO A 28 19.79 7.34 -20.97
CA PRO A 28 20.78 6.51 -20.27
C PRO A 28 21.61 7.26 -19.21
N GLY A 29 21.62 8.59 -19.22
CA GLY A 29 22.33 9.43 -18.25
C GLY A 29 21.52 9.85 -17.01
N GLU A 30 20.20 9.65 -17.01
CA GLU A 30 19.30 9.90 -15.86
C GLU A 30 18.95 8.55 -15.21
N GLY A 31 19.97 7.74 -14.91
CA GLY A 31 19.76 6.50 -14.16
C GLY A 31 19.09 6.80 -12.82
N LEU A 32 18.10 6.00 -12.42
CA LEU A 32 17.53 6.08 -11.07
C LEU A 32 18.67 5.86 -10.07
N SER A 33 18.90 6.83 -9.17
CA SER A 33 19.84 6.59 -8.07
C SER A 33 19.34 5.42 -7.23
N VAL A 34 20.26 4.67 -6.63
CA VAL A 34 19.93 3.52 -5.77
C VAL A 34 18.92 3.92 -4.68
N GLU A 35 19.01 5.16 -4.21
CA GLU A 35 18.18 5.77 -3.17
C GLU A 35 16.74 6.03 -3.64
N GLN A 36 16.56 6.44 -4.90
CA GLN A 36 15.23 6.72 -5.50
C GLN A 36 14.58 5.48 -6.11
N ALA A 37 15.39 4.47 -6.45
CA ALA A 37 14.93 3.24 -7.09
C ALA A 37 13.85 2.54 -6.25
N LEU A 38 14.04 2.39 -4.94
CA LEU A 38 13.05 1.73 -4.09
C LEU A 38 11.71 2.49 -4.09
N HIS A 39 11.79 3.81 -3.93
CA HIS A 39 10.63 4.67 -3.80
C HIS A 39 9.77 4.65 -5.07
N VAL A 40 10.41 4.88 -6.23
CA VAL A 40 9.75 4.95 -7.53
C VAL A 40 9.31 3.57 -8.01
N LEU A 41 10.19 2.56 -7.93
CA LEU A 41 9.93 1.25 -8.55
C LEU A 41 9.00 0.36 -7.73
N VAL A 42 8.92 0.55 -6.41
CA VAL A 42 8.24 -0.40 -5.51
C VAL A 42 7.25 0.30 -4.58
N GLU A 43 7.69 1.31 -3.81
CA GLU A 43 6.84 1.89 -2.75
C GLU A 43 5.60 2.60 -3.32
N VAL A 44 5.78 3.54 -4.25
CA VAL A 44 4.67 4.29 -4.86
C VAL A 44 3.71 3.38 -5.63
N PRO A 45 4.15 2.59 -6.63
CA PRO A 45 3.24 1.74 -7.39
C PRO A 45 2.60 0.65 -6.52
N GLY A 46 3.32 0.11 -5.54
CA GLY A 46 2.77 -0.83 -4.56
C GLY A 46 1.70 -0.22 -3.67
N THR A 47 1.84 1.06 -3.33
CA THR A 47 0.85 1.80 -2.56
C THR A 47 -0.41 2.11 -3.37
N VAL A 48 -0.25 2.49 -4.65
CA VAL A 48 -1.38 2.63 -5.58
C VAL A 48 -2.12 1.30 -5.72
N LEU A 49 -1.39 0.20 -5.81
CA LEU A 49 -1.97 -1.14 -5.86
C LEU A 49 -2.76 -1.49 -4.59
N ALA A 50 -2.26 -1.12 -3.42
CA ALA A 50 -2.96 -1.28 -2.15
C ALA A 50 -4.34 -0.61 -2.15
N ILE A 51 -4.39 0.63 -2.64
CA ILE A 51 -5.61 1.41 -2.74
C ILE A 51 -6.59 0.73 -3.71
N TYR A 52 -6.12 0.35 -4.90
CA TYR A 52 -6.94 -0.30 -5.91
C TYR A 52 -7.55 -1.61 -5.41
N LEU A 53 -6.74 -2.51 -4.85
CA LEU A 53 -7.21 -3.81 -4.36
C LEU A 53 -8.23 -3.65 -3.22
N THR A 54 -7.99 -2.70 -2.31
CA THR A 54 -8.90 -2.46 -1.19
C THR A 54 -10.21 -1.82 -1.65
N MET A 55 -10.14 -0.86 -2.57
CA MET A 55 -11.32 -0.24 -3.20
C MET A 55 -12.18 -1.30 -3.90
N ASP A 56 -11.54 -2.13 -4.73
CA ASP A 56 -12.22 -3.16 -5.52
C ASP A 56 -12.82 -4.28 -4.65
N LEU A 57 -12.18 -4.62 -3.52
CA LEU A 57 -12.76 -5.51 -2.52
C LEU A 57 -14.09 -4.95 -1.99
N VAL A 58 -14.10 -3.67 -1.60
CA VAL A 58 -15.28 -3.07 -0.96
C VAL A 58 -16.39 -2.80 -1.96
N SER A 59 -16.07 -2.28 -3.15
CA SER A 59 -17.05 -2.09 -4.22
C SER A 59 -17.63 -3.42 -4.70
N GLY A 60 -16.79 -4.44 -4.89
CA GLY A 60 -17.23 -5.76 -5.34
C GLY A 60 -18.19 -6.46 -4.38
N GLU A 61 -18.08 -6.23 -3.08
CA GLU A 61 -19.03 -6.78 -2.09
C GLU A 61 -20.37 -6.06 -2.09
N ARG A 62 -20.36 -4.75 -2.37
CA ARG A 62 -21.59 -3.97 -2.48
C ARG A 62 -22.38 -4.34 -3.74
N ASP A 63 -21.69 -4.58 -4.84
CA ASP A 63 -22.32 -4.79 -6.15
C ASP A 63 -22.87 -6.22 -6.34
N ASN A 64 -22.41 -7.20 -5.56
CA ASN A 64 -22.83 -8.60 -5.72
C ASN A 64 -24.03 -9.01 -4.84
N ASP A 65 -24.66 -8.09 -4.10
CA ASP A 65 -25.71 -8.37 -3.11
C ASP A 65 -25.39 -9.54 -2.15
N THR A 66 -24.11 -9.92 -2.02
CA THR A 66 -23.66 -11.00 -1.14
C THR A 66 -23.90 -10.70 0.33
N LEU A 67 -24.17 -9.43 0.66
CA LEU A 67 -24.65 -9.03 1.98
C LEU A 67 -25.93 -9.79 2.34
N GLU A 68 -26.88 -9.95 1.40
CA GLU A 68 -28.19 -10.61 1.65
C GLU A 68 -28.08 -12.12 1.93
N ILE A 69 -27.14 -12.80 1.25
CA ILE A 69 -26.88 -14.23 1.49
C ILE A 69 -26.06 -14.44 2.77
N LEU A 70 -25.11 -13.55 3.09
CA LEU A 70 -24.37 -13.57 4.35
C LEU A 70 -25.28 -13.31 5.56
N PHE A 71 -26.33 -12.48 5.44
CA PHE A 71 -27.32 -12.25 6.50
C PHE A 71 -28.13 -13.51 6.90
N SER A 72 -28.09 -14.58 6.09
CA SER A 72 -28.79 -15.84 6.40
C SER A 72 -27.95 -16.84 7.22
N THR A 73 -26.62 -16.63 7.33
CA THR A 73 -25.71 -17.57 8.00
C THR A 73 -25.13 -16.93 9.26
N ALA A 74 -25.20 -17.63 10.39
CA ALA A 74 -24.84 -17.16 11.73
C ALA A 74 -23.31 -16.94 11.97
N VAL A 75 -22.55 -16.49 10.97
CA VAL A 75 -21.13 -16.14 11.11
C VAL A 75 -21.01 -14.63 11.31
N SER A 76 -20.20 -14.18 12.28
CA SER A 76 -20.00 -12.75 12.52
C SER A 76 -19.37 -12.07 11.29
N HIS A 77 -20.03 -11.05 10.72
CA HIS A 77 -19.54 -10.34 9.53
C HIS A 77 -18.14 -9.74 9.71
N TYR A 78 -17.81 -9.33 10.94
CA TYR A 78 -16.49 -8.84 11.33
C TYR A 78 -15.35 -9.82 10.96
N ALA A 79 -15.52 -11.11 11.25
CA ALA A 79 -14.49 -12.12 11.00
C ALA A 79 -14.25 -12.31 9.50
N THR A 80 -15.32 -12.28 8.70
CA THR A 80 -15.24 -12.36 7.24
C THR A 80 -14.49 -11.18 6.64
N TRP A 81 -14.79 -9.96 7.09
CA TRP A 81 -14.06 -8.76 6.64
C TRP A 81 -12.59 -8.78 7.07
N ALA A 82 -12.30 -9.22 8.30
CA ALA A 82 -10.93 -9.35 8.77
C ALA A 82 -10.12 -10.35 7.92
N VAL A 83 -10.67 -11.54 7.64
CA VAL A 83 -10.02 -12.55 6.80
C VAL A 83 -9.75 -12.03 5.38
N ARG A 84 -10.69 -11.26 4.81
CA ARG A 84 -10.53 -10.67 3.47
C ARG A 84 -9.44 -9.59 3.42
N ILE A 85 -9.40 -8.71 4.42
CA ILE A 85 -8.34 -7.70 4.53
C ILE A 85 -6.98 -8.40 4.70
N VAL A 86 -6.88 -9.41 5.56
CA VAL A 86 -5.66 -10.22 5.72
C VAL A 86 -5.26 -10.89 4.40
N SER A 87 -6.21 -11.43 3.64
CA SER A 87 -5.95 -12.07 2.34
C SER A 87 -5.39 -11.08 1.31
N ILE A 88 -5.93 -9.86 1.25
CA ILE A 88 -5.41 -8.81 0.36
C ILE A 88 -4.05 -8.31 0.82
N SER A 89 -3.84 -8.09 2.12
CA SER A 89 -2.54 -7.72 2.66
C SER A 89 -1.48 -8.78 2.36
N ALA A 90 -1.83 -10.08 2.43
CA ALA A 90 -0.93 -11.17 2.07
C ALA A 90 -0.62 -11.21 0.57
N ALA A 91 -1.63 -11.05 -0.29
CA ALA A 91 -1.43 -10.97 -1.74
C ALA A 91 -0.56 -9.77 -2.14
N LEU A 92 -0.79 -8.63 -1.49
CA LEU A 92 -0.01 -7.41 -1.69
C LEU A 92 1.44 -7.58 -1.21
N PHE A 93 1.65 -8.22 -0.06
CA PHE A 93 2.98 -8.55 0.44
C PHE A 93 3.78 -9.39 -0.57
N ILE A 94 3.18 -10.47 -1.10
CA ILE A 94 3.83 -11.32 -2.11
C ILE A 94 4.14 -10.51 -3.38
N THR A 95 3.20 -9.68 -3.82
CA THR A 95 3.38 -8.85 -5.01
C THR A 95 4.50 -7.84 -4.84
N LEU A 96 4.59 -7.18 -3.69
CA LEU A 96 5.66 -6.22 -3.38
C LEU A 96 7.03 -6.89 -3.28
N MET A 97 7.11 -8.07 -2.68
CA MET A 97 8.35 -8.85 -2.63
C MET A 97 8.81 -9.26 -4.05
N ALA A 98 7.87 -9.64 -4.91
CA ALA A 98 8.17 -9.93 -6.32
C ALA A 98 8.64 -8.67 -7.07
N MET A 99 7.93 -7.54 -6.91
CA MET A 99 8.30 -6.25 -7.50
C MET A 99 9.70 -5.79 -7.06
N SER A 100 10.02 -5.92 -5.77
CA SER A 100 11.35 -5.59 -5.23
C SER A 100 12.45 -6.47 -5.85
N THR A 101 12.19 -7.77 -5.97
CA THR A 101 13.14 -8.72 -6.58
C THR A 101 13.36 -8.43 -8.06
N ILE A 102 12.29 -8.15 -8.82
CA ILE A 102 12.39 -7.76 -10.24
C ILE A 102 13.15 -6.45 -10.37
N SER A 103 12.85 -5.46 -9.53
CA SER A 103 13.50 -4.14 -9.56
C SER A 103 15.02 -4.26 -9.33
N TYR A 104 15.45 -5.17 -8.45
CA TYR A 104 16.86 -5.46 -8.20
C TYR A 104 17.58 -5.98 -9.45
N TYR A 105 17.00 -6.94 -10.16
CA TYR A 105 17.64 -7.53 -11.33
C TYR A 105 17.63 -6.65 -12.58
N PHE A 106 16.61 -5.81 -12.75
CA PHE A 106 16.39 -5.06 -13.99
C PHE A 106 16.82 -3.59 -13.93
N PHE A 107 16.83 -2.96 -12.75
CA PHE A 107 17.01 -1.52 -12.64
C PHE A 107 18.18 -1.09 -11.76
N ALA A 108 18.21 -1.48 -10.48
CA ALA A 108 19.20 -0.98 -9.53
C ALA A 108 19.55 -1.98 -8.43
N GLU A 109 20.82 -2.04 -8.06
CA GLU A 109 21.31 -2.91 -6.98
C GLU A 109 21.02 -2.28 -5.61
N PHE A 110 19.95 -2.74 -4.95
CA PHE A 110 19.61 -2.42 -3.56
C PHE A 110 19.26 -3.71 -2.78
N PRO A 111 19.31 -3.72 -1.43
CA PRO A 111 18.95 -4.89 -0.65
C PRO A 111 17.46 -5.23 -0.79
N TYR A 112 17.13 -6.09 -1.77
CA TYR A 112 15.77 -6.38 -2.23
C TYR A 112 14.84 -6.93 -1.14
N LEU A 113 15.35 -7.74 -0.20
CA LEU A 113 14.55 -8.25 0.92
C LEU A 113 14.12 -7.12 1.86
N LEU A 114 15.07 -6.31 2.30
CA LEU A 114 14.79 -5.18 3.20
C LEU A 114 13.98 -4.10 2.49
N GLY A 115 14.24 -3.85 1.21
CA GLY A 115 13.47 -2.92 0.38
C GLY A 115 12.01 -3.35 0.25
N GLY A 116 11.76 -4.62 -0.05
CA GLY A 116 10.40 -5.18 -0.14
C GLY A 116 9.65 -5.07 1.19
N LEU A 117 10.30 -5.43 2.30
CA LEU A 117 9.71 -5.30 3.64
C LEU A 117 9.40 -3.85 4.00
N ASN A 118 10.30 -2.91 3.68
CA ASN A 118 10.07 -1.49 3.89
C ASN A 118 8.87 -0.99 3.07
N ALA A 119 8.74 -1.39 1.81
CA ALA A 119 7.65 -1.00 0.93
C ALA A 119 6.28 -1.58 1.35
N CYS A 120 6.27 -2.74 2.01
CA CYS A 120 5.03 -3.36 2.50
C CYS A 120 4.33 -2.52 3.56
N ILE A 121 5.08 -1.77 4.37
CA ILE A 121 4.53 -1.04 5.52
C ILE A 121 3.69 0.18 5.09
N PRO A 122 4.17 1.09 4.22
CA PRO A 122 3.38 2.16 3.62
C PRO A 122 2.14 1.64 2.89
N ALA A 123 2.30 0.57 2.12
CA ALA A 123 1.21 -0.02 1.36
C ALA A 123 0.13 -0.60 2.30
N PHE A 124 0.53 -1.28 3.38
CA PHE A 124 -0.38 -1.77 4.41
C PHE A 124 -1.15 -0.64 5.11
N PHE A 125 -0.47 0.48 5.41
CA PHE A 125 -1.14 1.67 5.94
C PHE A 125 -2.23 2.17 4.99
N MET A 126 -1.98 2.19 3.68
CA MET A 126 -2.97 2.61 2.69
C MET A 126 -4.11 1.61 2.51
N VAL A 127 -3.90 0.30 2.72
CA VAL A 127 -4.99 -0.66 2.86
C VAL A 127 -5.91 -0.23 4.02
N GLY A 128 -5.33 0.03 5.20
CA GLY A 128 -6.11 0.45 6.37
C GLY A 128 -6.85 1.77 6.16
N ALA A 129 -6.20 2.77 5.56
CA ALA A 129 -6.80 4.08 5.28
C ALA A 129 -7.96 3.97 4.27
N THR A 130 -7.74 3.26 3.15
CA THR A 130 -8.78 3.04 2.13
C THR A 130 -9.98 2.31 2.71
N PHE A 131 -9.74 1.30 3.55
CA PHE A 131 -10.81 0.56 4.21
C PHE A 131 -11.59 1.40 5.22
N LEU A 132 -10.91 2.25 5.99
CA LEU A 132 -11.58 3.19 6.89
C LEU A 132 -12.45 4.18 6.10
N PHE A 133 -11.93 4.76 5.03
CA PHE A 133 -12.71 5.67 4.17
C PHE A 133 -13.93 4.98 3.55
N SER A 134 -13.83 3.71 3.18
CA SER A 134 -14.99 3.00 2.60
C SER A 134 -16.13 2.81 3.59
N VAL A 135 -15.81 2.56 4.86
CA VAL A 135 -16.81 2.46 5.95
C VAL A 135 -17.39 3.83 6.31
N LEU A 136 -16.58 4.89 6.22
CA LEU A 136 -17.00 6.27 6.49
C LEU A 136 -17.99 6.77 5.43
N PHE A 137 -17.60 6.70 4.16
CA PHE A 137 -18.32 7.28 3.03
C PHE A 137 -19.33 6.31 2.39
N ARG A 138 -19.39 5.07 2.88
CA ARG A 138 -20.29 4.02 2.36
C ARG A 138 -20.14 3.85 0.85
N SER A 139 -18.92 3.91 0.34
CA SER A 139 -18.65 3.75 -1.09
C SER A 139 -17.19 3.36 -1.26
N GLY A 140 -16.94 2.25 -1.96
CA GLY A 140 -15.58 1.83 -2.31
C GLY A 140 -14.94 2.85 -3.24
N ASN A 141 -15.66 3.29 -4.28
CA ASN A 141 -15.13 4.27 -5.24
C ASN A 141 -14.75 5.60 -4.59
N ALA A 142 -15.59 6.13 -3.68
CA ALA A 142 -15.27 7.36 -2.95
C ALA A 142 -14.03 7.16 -2.05
N ALA A 143 -13.90 6.00 -1.42
CA ALA A 143 -12.75 5.67 -0.59
C ALA A 143 -11.44 5.58 -1.39
N GLY A 144 -11.48 4.97 -2.57
CA GLY A 144 -10.34 4.93 -3.48
C GLY A 144 -9.90 6.33 -3.90
N MET A 145 -10.85 7.19 -4.28
CA MET A 145 -10.55 8.58 -4.63
C MET A 145 -9.91 9.37 -3.46
N LEU A 146 -10.44 9.22 -2.24
CA LEU A 146 -9.89 9.88 -1.06
C LEU A 146 -8.52 9.34 -0.68
N ALA A 147 -8.30 8.03 -0.80
CA ALA A 147 -7.01 7.41 -0.55
C ALA A 147 -5.96 7.83 -1.59
N VAL A 148 -6.34 7.96 -2.87
CA VAL A 148 -5.47 8.53 -3.90
C VAL A 148 -5.17 10.01 -3.61
N GLY A 149 -6.18 10.80 -3.21
CA GLY A 149 -5.97 12.19 -2.80
C GLY A 149 -5.01 12.32 -1.63
N LEU A 150 -5.12 11.43 -0.63
CA LEU A 150 -4.18 11.35 0.50
C LEU A 150 -2.77 10.99 0.03
N LEU A 151 -2.63 10.01 -0.87
CA LEU A 151 -1.35 9.63 -1.44
C LEU A 151 -0.68 10.81 -2.16
N ILE A 152 -1.44 11.53 -3.00
CA ILE A 152 -0.94 12.72 -3.71
C ILE A 152 -0.49 13.79 -2.71
N ALA A 153 -1.28 14.06 -1.67
CA ALA A 153 -0.91 15.03 -0.64
C ALA A 153 0.40 14.65 0.08
N ILE A 154 0.61 13.37 0.36
CA ILE A 154 1.86 12.86 0.94
C ILE A 154 3.04 13.07 -0.02
N LEU A 155 2.87 12.73 -1.30
CA LEU A 155 3.91 12.90 -2.31
C LEU A 155 4.31 14.37 -2.53
N LEU A 156 3.33 15.29 -2.49
CA LEU A 156 3.60 16.73 -2.57
C LEU A 156 4.29 17.28 -1.32
N SER A 157 4.17 16.59 -0.20
CA SER A 157 4.78 17.02 1.08
C SER A 157 6.20 16.48 1.27
N THR A 158 6.77 15.80 0.27
CA THR A 158 8.10 15.16 0.36
C THR A 158 9.18 16.14 0.78
N GLU A 159 9.30 17.29 0.12
CA GLU A 159 10.33 18.31 0.41
C GLU A 159 10.27 18.86 1.85
N ILE A 160 9.09 18.81 2.49
CA ILE A 160 8.87 19.33 3.84
C ILE A 160 9.23 18.29 4.91
N PHE A 161 9.05 17.00 4.61
CA PHE A 161 9.12 15.92 5.60
C PHE A 161 10.22 14.88 5.36
N GLU A 162 11.04 15.02 4.30
CA GLU A 162 12.00 13.99 3.85
C GLU A 162 12.93 13.45 4.96
N GLU A 163 13.35 14.30 5.90
CA GLU A 163 14.23 13.92 7.02
C GLU A 163 13.48 13.60 8.33
N THR A 164 12.16 13.75 8.32
CA THR A 164 11.31 13.63 9.50
C THR A 164 10.81 12.20 9.69
N SER A 165 10.79 11.73 10.94
CA SER A 165 10.29 10.40 11.33
C SER A 165 8.82 10.12 10.97
N TYR A 166 8.07 11.13 10.52
CA TYR A 166 6.63 11.03 10.19
C TYR A 166 6.35 10.81 8.70
N TYR A 167 7.36 10.92 7.84
CA TYR A 167 7.15 10.77 6.41
C TYR A 167 6.82 9.32 6.04
N LEU A 168 5.77 9.11 5.23
CA LEU A 168 5.29 7.76 4.89
C LEU A 168 6.35 6.96 4.11
N PHE A 169 7.09 7.62 3.23
CA PHE A 169 8.09 7.01 2.36
C PHE A 169 9.52 7.38 2.78
N LEU A 170 9.80 7.33 4.08
CA LEU A 170 11.15 7.60 4.59
C LEU A 170 12.16 6.63 3.95
N LYS A 171 13.19 7.18 3.31
CA LYS A 171 14.19 6.41 2.55
C LYS A 171 15.09 5.59 3.49
N PRO A 172 15.02 4.26 3.48
CA PRO A 172 15.76 3.45 4.46
C PRO A 172 17.26 3.31 4.14
N PHE A 173 17.67 3.51 2.89
CA PHE A 173 19.04 3.25 2.41
C PHE A 173 19.83 4.53 2.10
N ASP A 174 19.27 5.69 2.45
CA ASP A 174 19.83 7.02 2.18
C ASP A 174 19.96 7.80 3.51
N PRO A 175 21.01 7.52 4.32
CA PRO A 175 21.23 8.27 5.54
C PRO A 175 21.74 9.69 5.20
N PRO A 176 21.17 10.75 5.80
CA PRO A 176 21.68 12.10 5.60
C PRO A 176 23.11 12.23 6.15
N SER A 177 23.94 12.98 5.44
CA SER A 177 25.39 13.12 5.68
C SER A 177 25.78 13.51 7.10
N ASP A 178 24.89 14.19 7.82
CA ASP A 178 25.13 14.75 9.15
C ASP A 178 24.70 13.82 10.30
N LEU A 179 24.13 12.65 10.01
CA LEU A 179 23.62 11.70 11.01
C LEU A 179 24.39 10.39 11.00
N ASP A 180 24.71 9.90 12.20
CA ASP A 180 25.27 8.56 12.37
C ASP A 180 24.32 7.50 11.79
N ALA A 181 24.89 6.53 11.06
CA ALA A 181 24.14 5.45 10.43
C ALA A 181 23.29 4.64 11.44
N SER A 182 23.76 4.50 12.69
CA SER A 182 23.04 3.82 13.76
C SER A 182 21.77 4.58 14.20
N LEU A 183 21.83 5.91 14.26
CA LEU A 183 20.69 6.76 14.59
C LEU A 183 19.67 6.76 13.46
N TRP A 184 20.13 6.72 12.20
CA TRP A 184 19.25 6.64 11.03
C TRP A 184 18.44 5.34 11.03
N ILE A 185 19.08 4.19 11.24
CA ILE A 185 18.38 2.90 11.33
C ILE A 185 17.30 2.91 12.42
N ASN A 186 17.61 3.46 13.59
CA ASN A 186 16.64 3.59 14.68
C ASN A 186 15.44 4.48 14.27
N ARG A 187 15.70 5.57 13.55
CA ARG A 187 14.63 6.45 13.03
C ARG A 187 13.74 5.73 12.03
N VAL A 188 14.33 4.97 11.11
CA VAL A 188 13.59 4.16 10.13
C VAL A 188 12.72 3.12 10.84
N VAL A 189 13.25 2.39 11.81
CA VAL A 189 12.49 1.40 12.57
C VAL A 189 11.30 2.04 13.31
N LEU A 190 11.51 3.19 13.94
CA LEU A 190 10.45 3.93 14.63
C LEU A 190 9.36 4.42 13.65
N ASN A 191 9.76 4.95 12.50
CA ASN A 191 8.84 5.36 11.44
C ASN A 191 7.98 4.17 10.97
N ARG A 192 8.63 3.05 10.63
CA ARG A 192 7.97 1.83 10.16
C ARG A 192 7.02 1.26 11.20
N ALA A 193 7.42 1.22 12.48
CA ALA A 193 6.56 0.79 13.56
C ALA A 193 5.34 1.72 13.73
N GLY A 194 5.55 3.04 13.69
CA GLY A 194 4.47 4.03 13.79
C GLY A 194 3.43 3.89 12.67
N ILE A 195 3.89 3.76 11.42
CA ILE A 195 3.02 3.57 10.26
C ILE A 195 2.24 2.26 10.35
N ALA A 196 2.90 1.17 10.75
CA ALA A 196 2.25 -0.12 10.94
C ALA A 196 1.15 -0.06 12.02
N ILE A 197 1.44 0.58 13.16
CA ILE A 197 0.47 0.79 14.24
C ILE A 197 -0.72 1.61 13.75
N LEU A 198 -0.48 2.70 13.02
CA LEU A 198 -1.55 3.52 12.44
C LEU A 198 -2.42 2.72 11.44
N GLY A 199 -1.80 1.89 10.61
CA GLY A 199 -2.52 0.99 9.70
C GLY A 199 -3.44 0.02 10.44
N ILE A 200 -2.93 -0.62 11.51
CA ILE A 200 -3.73 -1.51 12.38
C ILE A 200 -4.87 -0.74 13.04
N LEU A 201 -4.59 0.46 13.56
CA LEU A 201 -5.61 1.31 14.18
C LEU A 201 -6.71 1.69 13.18
N PHE A 202 -6.38 2.00 11.93
CA PHE A 202 -7.38 2.32 10.90
C PHE A 202 -8.25 1.11 10.57
N ILE A 203 -7.66 -0.09 10.44
CA ILE A 203 -8.42 -1.33 10.25
C ILE A 203 -9.33 -1.58 11.45
N PHE A 204 -8.81 -1.44 12.67
CA PHE A 204 -9.59 -1.62 13.89
C PHE A 204 -10.77 -0.64 13.98
N LEU A 205 -10.55 0.64 13.71
CA LEU A 205 -11.59 1.67 13.69
C LEU A 205 -12.64 1.40 12.60
N ALA A 206 -12.21 0.94 11.43
CA ALA A 206 -13.10 0.57 10.34
C ALA A 206 -14.01 -0.62 10.74
N LEU A 207 -13.42 -1.68 11.29
CA LEU A 207 -14.15 -2.86 11.78
C LEU A 207 -15.14 -2.49 12.89
N ARG A 208 -14.70 -1.69 13.88
CA ARG A 208 -15.56 -1.24 14.98
C ARG A 208 -16.76 -0.42 14.46
N ARG A 209 -16.53 0.49 13.52
CA ARG A 209 -17.62 1.31 12.93
C ARG A 209 -18.60 0.47 12.12
N MET A 210 -18.16 -0.62 11.49
CA MET A 210 -19.10 -1.55 10.84
C MET A 210 -20.00 -2.23 11.88
N ILE A 211 -19.46 -2.72 13.00
CA ILE A 211 -20.22 -3.37 14.07
C ILE A 211 -21.26 -2.43 14.68
N GLU A 212 -20.88 -1.18 14.98
CA GLU A 212 -21.80 -0.20 15.55
C GLU A 212 -22.97 0.12 14.60
N ARG A 213 -22.77 0.04 13.28
CA ARG A 213 -23.85 0.21 12.30
C ARG A 213 -24.79 -0.99 12.24
N GLU A 214 -24.28 -2.21 12.32
CA GLU A 214 -25.10 -3.42 12.29
C GLU A 214 -26.04 -3.52 13.50
N LYS A 215 -25.63 -2.98 14.66
CA LYS A 215 -26.50 -2.93 15.85
C LYS A 215 -27.65 -1.93 15.75
N LEU A 216 -27.62 -1.01 14.79
CA LEU A 216 -28.63 0.05 14.61
C LEU A 216 -29.67 -0.31 13.54
N LEU A 217 -29.50 -1.42 12.81
CA LEU A 217 -30.41 -1.95 11.80
C LEU A 217 -31.18 -3.14 12.38
#